data_AF-A0A4S2F5V9-F1
#
_entry.id   AF-A0A4S2F5V9-F1
#
_cell.length_a   1.000
_cell.length_b   1.000
_cell.length_c   1.000
_cell.angle_alpha   90.00
_cell.angle_beta   90.00
_cell.angle_gamma   90.00
#
_symmetry.space_group_name_H-M   'P 1'
#
loop_
_entity.id
_entity.type
_entity.pdbx_description
1 polymer ?
#
loop_
_entity_poly.entity_id
_entity_poly.type
_entity_poly.pdbx_seq_one_letter_code
_entity_poly.pdbx_strand_id
1 'polypeptide(L)'
;GQLKSSVIIDELPTIYFRGLDNLIATARSNKVAVLLGFQDYSQLTRDYGDKESRVIQNTVGNVFSGQVVGETAKILSERFGKVLQKRQSMTINQREKSTSISTQMDSLIP
;
A
#
# COMPACT_ATOMS: atom_id res chain seq x y z
N GLY A 1 -16.40 -20.85 -22.42
CA GLY A 1 -15.34 -19.90 -22.02
C GLY A 1 -15.71 -19.25 -20.71
N GLN A 2 -14.75 -18.85 -19.88
CA GLN A 2 -15.03 -18.15 -18.61
C GLN A 2 -15.44 -16.70 -18.86
N LEU A 3 -16.49 -16.26 -18.17
CA LEU A 3 -16.96 -14.88 -18.16
C LEU A 3 -16.05 -14.03 -17.27
N LYS A 4 -15.93 -12.74 -17.59
CA LYS A 4 -15.26 -11.79 -16.72
C LYS A 4 -16.12 -11.57 -15.48
N SER A 5 -15.53 -11.74 -14.30
CA SER A 5 -16.24 -11.62 -13.03
C SER A 5 -15.43 -10.78 -12.04
N SER A 6 -16.08 -10.26 -11.01
CA SER A 6 -15.41 -9.55 -9.93
C SER A 6 -15.87 -10.04 -8.58
N VAL A 7 -14.93 -10.12 -7.64
CA VAL A 7 -15.16 -10.40 -6.22
C VAL A 7 -14.72 -9.15 -5.46
N ILE A 8 -15.66 -8.52 -4.76
CA ILE A 8 -15.43 -7.31 -3.99
C ILE A 8 -15.80 -7.62 -2.55
N ILE A 9 -14.85 -7.43 -1.64
CA ILE A 9 -15.03 -7.64 -0.21
C ILE A 9 -14.65 -6.32 0.46
N ASP A 10 -15.61 -5.62 1.06
CA ASP A 10 -15.38 -4.30 1.68
C ASP A 10 -14.68 -4.41 3.05
N GLU A 11 -14.94 -5.49 3.79
CA GLU A 11 -14.32 -5.71 5.09
C GLU A 11 -13.91 -7.17 5.29
N LEU A 12 -12.72 -7.51 4.81
CA LEU A 12 -12.20 -8.87 4.83
C LEU A 12 -12.10 -9.50 6.24
N PRO A 13 -11.77 -8.76 7.32
CA PRO A 13 -11.83 -9.27 8.70
C PRO A 13 -13.20 -9.79 9.14
N THR A 14 -14.30 -9.23 8.61
CA THR A 14 -15.66 -9.62 9.03
C THR A 14 -16.04 -11.00 8.55
N ILE A 15 -15.40 -11.51 7.50
CA ILE A 15 -15.65 -12.82 6.92
C ILE A 15 -14.35 -13.60 6.76
N TYR A 16 -14.19 -14.66 7.55
CA TYR A 16 -13.05 -15.55 7.38
C TYR A 16 -13.21 -16.37 6.09
N PHE A 17 -12.50 -15.97 5.03
CA PHE A 17 -12.56 -16.61 3.72
C PHE A 17 -11.40 -17.60 3.55
N ARG A 18 -11.64 -18.88 3.89
CA ARG A 18 -10.65 -19.95 3.64
C ARG A 18 -10.36 -20.08 2.16
N GLY A 19 -9.08 -20.06 1.79
CA GLY A 19 -8.64 -20.21 0.39
C GLY A 19 -8.64 -18.90 -0.41
N LEU A 20 -8.68 -17.75 0.28
CA LEU A 20 -8.57 -16.45 -0.36
C LEU A 20 -7.24 -16.30 -1.13
N ASP A 21 -6.15 -16.81 -0.56
CA ASP A 21 -4.84 -16.90 -1.19
C ASP A 21 -4.90 -17.63 -2.56
N ASN A 22 -5.58 -18.77 -2.62
CA ASN A 22 -5.79 -19.54 -3.85
C ASN A 22 -6.69 -18.81 -4.85
N LEU A 23 -7.74 -18.14 -4.37
CA LEU A 23 -8.61 -17.31 -5.21
C LEU A 23 -7.79 -16.19 -5.87
N ILE A 24 -6.98 -15.45 -5.10
CA ILE A 24 -6.15 -14.37 -5.63
C ILE A 24 -5.09 -14.93 -6.59
N ALA A 25 -4.43 -16.04 -6.24
CA ALA A 25 -3.40 -16.66 -7.08
C ALA A 25 -3.93 -17.12 -8.44
N THR A 26 -5.18 -17.59 -8.50
CA THR A 26 -5.82 -18.07 -9.74
C THR A 26 -6.76 -17.05 -10.39
N ALA A 27 -6.97 -15.89 -9.78
CA ALA A 27 -7.90 -14.87 -10.27
C ALA A 27 -7.60 -14.45 -11.72
N ARG A 28 -6.30 -14.28 -12.04
CA ARG A 28 -5.85 -13.86 -13.37
C ARG A 28 -6.23 -14.87 -14.45
N SER A 29 -5.98 -16.16 -14.25
CA SER A 29 -6.31 -17.20 -15.24
C SER A 29 -7.82 -17.35 -15.41
N ASN A 30 -8.57 -17.16 -14.32
CA ASN A 30 -10.03 -17.23 -14.31
C ASN A 30 -10.74 -15.95 -14.78
N LYS A 31 -10.00 -14.90 -15.19
CA LYS A 31 -10.55 -13.58 -15.55
C LYS A 31 -11.41 -12.96 -14.44
N VAL A 32 -11.01 -13.20 -13.19
CA VAL A 32 -11.65 -12.64 -11.99
C VAL A 32 -10.85 -11.44 -11.50
N ALA A 33 -11.52 -10.32 -11.25
CA ALA A 33 -10.93 -9.16 -10.57
C ALA A 33 -11.29 -9.21 -9.08
N VAL A 34 -10.28 -9.26 -8.20
CA VAL A 34 -10.48 -9.30 -6.75
C VAL A 34 -10.14 -7.94 -6.14
N LEU A 35 -11.06 -7.36 -5.37
CA LEU A 35 -10.87 -6.14 -4.58
C LEU A 35 -11.14 -6.46 -3.11
N LEU A 36 -10.16 -6.17 -2.26
CA LEU A 36 -10.19 -6.47 -0.83
C LEU A 36 -10.04 -5.16 -0.06
N GLY A 37 -11.04 -4.84 0.74
CA GLY A 37 -11.06 -3.77 1.72
C GLY A 37 -10.74 -4.31 3.11
N PHE A 38 -9.86 -3.59 3.80
CA PHE A 38 -9.51 -3.78 5.20
C PHE A 38 -8.99 -2.45 5.72
N GLN A 39 -9.15 -2.19 7.02
CA GLN A 39 -8.79 -0.89 7.60
C GLN A 39 -7.27 -0.74 7.82
N ASP A 40 -6.60 -1.84 8.18
CA ASP A 40 -5.17 -1.86 8.48
C ASP A 40 -4.56 -3.25 8.24
N TYR A 41 -3.28 -3.33 7.84
CA TYR A 41 -2.60 -4.62 7.65
C TYR A 41 -2.50 -5.46 8.93
N SER A 42 -2.52 -4.83 10.11
CA SER A 42 -2.57 -5.53 11.39
C SER A 42 -3.85 -6.36 11.56
N GLN A 43 -4.99 -5.90 11.05
CA GLN A 43 -6.23 -6.69 11.04
C GLN A 43 -6.09 -7.91 10.13
N LEU A 44 -5.52 -7.72 8.94
CA LEU A 44 -5.24 -8.81 8.01
C LEU A 44 -4.32 -9.88 8.65
N THR A 45 -3.25 -9.45 9.31
CA THR A 45 -2.31 -10.35 10.00
C THR A 45 -2.93 -11.04 11.20
N ARG A 46 -3.82 -10.37 11.94
CA ARG A 46 -4.54 -10.97 13.08
C ARG A 46 -5.45 -12.12 12.65
N ASP A 47 -6.18 -11.94 11.54
CA ASP A 47 -7.23 -12.89 11.15
C ASP A 47 -6.74 -14.00 10.22
N TYR A 48 -5.76 -13.70 9.35
CA TYR A 48 -5.21 -14.66 8.38
C TYR A 48 -3.82 -15.20 8.81
N GLY A 49 -3.19 -14.60 9.81
CA GLY A 49 -1.84 -14.93 10.23
C GLY A 49 -0.76 -14.34 9.33
N ASP A 50 0.48 -14.33 9.82
CA ASP A 50 1.62 -13.67 9.15
C ASP A 50 1.88 -14.19 7.73
N LYS A 51 1.74 -15.50 7.51
CA LYS A 51 2.04 -16.13 6.22
C LYS A 51 1.02 -15.73 5.16
N GLU A 52 -0.27 -15.92 5.42
CA GLU A 52 -1.33 -15.61 4.45
C GLU A 52 -1.46 -14.10 4.24
N SER A 53 -1.34 -13.29 5.30
CA SER A 53 -1.33 -11.82 5.19
C SER A 53 -0.24 -11.33 4.24
N ARG A 54 0.99 -11.86 4.35
CA ARG A 54 2.08 -11.52 3.41
C ARG A 54 1.78 -11.96 1.98
N VAL A 55 1.18 -13.13 1.77
CA VAL A 55 0.81 -13.58 0.43
C VAL A 55 -0.21 -12.63 -0.19
N ILE A 56 -1.25 -12.25 0.55
CA ILE A 56 -2.28 -11.32 0.09
C ILE A 56 -1.65 -9.97 -0.26
N GLN A 57 -0.84 -9.40 0.64
CA GLN A 57 -0.16 -8.14 0.41
C GLN A 57 0.75 -8.20 -0.83
N ASN A 58 1.54 -9.25 -1.00
CA ASN A 58 2.49 -9.35 -2.11
C ASN A 58 1.84 -9.68 -3.46
N THR A 59 0.72 -10.41 -3.46
CA THR A 59 0.04 -10.80 -4.71
C THR A 59 -0.82 -9.65 -5.26
N VAL A 60 -1.34 -8.79 -4.40
CA VAL A 60 -2.12 -7.61 -4.80
C VAL A 60 -1.17 -6.51 -5.30
N GLY A 61 -1.15 -6.32 -6.63
CA GLY A 61 -0.28 -5.32 -7.28
C GLY A 61 -0.81 -3.88 -7.26
N ASN A 62 -2.11 -3.69 -7.06
CA ASN A 62 -2.74 -2.37 -6.96
C ASN A 62 -3.15 -2.12 -5.52
N VAL A 63 -2.63 -1.05 -4.92
CA VAL A 63 -2.95 -0.67 -3.55
C VAL A 63 -3.58 0.72 -3.55
N PHE A 64 -4.76 0.83 -2.97
CA PHE A 64 -5.41 2.08 -2.65
C PHE A 64 -5.39 2.24 -1.13
N SER A 65 -4.84 3.34 -0.64
CA SER A 65 -4.79 3.62 0.79
C SER A 65 -5.33 5.01 1.06
N GLY A 66 -6.24 5.10 2.03
CA GLY A 66 -6.52 6.35 2.72
C GLY A 66 -5.41 6.69 3.71
N GLN A 67 -5.71 7.55 4.67
CA GLN A 67 -4.79 7.87 5.75
C GLN A 67 -4.60 6.63 6.65
N VAL A 68 -3.36 6.18 6.75
CA VAL A 68 -2.95 5.09 7.65
C VAL A 68 -1.75 5.56 8.47
N VAL A 69 -1.54 4.94 9.63
CA VAL A 69 -0.44 5.29 10.54
C VAL A 69 0.32 4.03 10.97
N GLY A 70 1.47 4.20 11.61
CA GLY A 70 2.23 3.07 12.18
C GLY A 70 2.91 2.20 11.13
N GLU A 71 2.83 0.88 11.31
CA GLU A 71 3.54 -0.10 10.48
C GLU A 71 2.98 -0.17 9.05
N THR A 72 1.65 -0.07 8.89
CA THR A 72 0.98 0.00 7.59
C THR A 72 1.51 1.17 6.75
N ALA A 73 1.67 2.35 7.36
CA ALA A 73 2.23 3.52 6.67
C ALA A 73 3.67 3.30 6.20
N LYS A 74 4.51 2.63 6.99
CA LYS A 74 5.89 2.29 6.59
C LYS A 74 5.91 1.34 5.40
N ILE A 75 5.14 0.25 5.47
CA ILE A 75 5.05 -0.75 4.40
C ILE A 75 4.56 -0.10 3.09
N LEU A 76 3.54 0.75 3.17
CA LEU A 76 3.06 1.49 2.01
C LEU A 76 4.10 2.47 1.50
N SER A 77 4.72 3.28 2.37
CA SER A 77 5.76 4.23 1.98
C SER A 77 6.93 3.54 1.28
N GLU A 78 7.31 2.34 1.70
CA GLU A 78 8.36 1.54 1.05
C GLU A 78 7.92 1.04 -0.33
N ARG A 79 6.65 0.61 -0.48
CA ARG A 79 6.10 0.14 -1.76
C ARG A 79 5.94 1.23 -2.81
N PHE A 80 5.46 2.40 -2.40
CA PHE A 80 5.32 3.55 -3.32
C PHE A 80 6.68 4.17 -3.67
N GLY A 81 7.70 3.88 -2.87
CA GLY A 81 9.06 4.32 -3.11
C GLY A 81 9.33 5.75 -2.65
N LYS A 82 10.58 6.16 -2.84
CA LYS A 82 11.06 7.50 -2.52
C LYS A 82 11.14 8.33 -3.80
N VAL A 83 10.68 9.57 -3.73
CA VAL A 83 10.85 10.54 -4.82
C VAL A 83 11.91 11.54 -4.43
N LEU A 84 12.67 11.96 -5.45
CA LEU A 84 13.73 12.93 -5.32
C LEU A 84 13.10 14.30 -5.00
N GLN A 85 13.08 14.66 -3.72
CA GLN A 85 12.52 15.92 -3.27
C GLN A 85 13.61 17.01 -3.31
N LYS A 86 13.26 18.15 -3.91
CA LYS A 86 14.08 19.35 -3.89
C LYS A 86 13.79 20.11 -2.59
N ARG A 87 14.74 20.12 -1.67
CA ARG A 87 14.65 20.90 -0.44
C ARG A 87 15.36 22.24 -0.67
N GLN A 88 14.57 23.31 -0.75
CA GLN A 88 15.11 24.67 -0.79
C GLN A 88 15.21 25.19 0.64
N SER A 89 16.44 25.40 1.11
CA SER A 89 16.68 26.05 2.40
C SER A 89 16.99 27.52 2.12
N MET A 90 16.10 28.41 2.53
CA MET A 90 16.31 29.86 2.48
C MET A 90 16.81 30.34 3.84
N THR A 91 18.05 30.83 3.89
CA THR A 91 18.59 31.50 5.08
C THR A 91 18.51 33.00 4.84
N ILE A 92 17.71 33.70 5.65
CA ILE A 92 17.53 35.16 5.56
C ILE A 92 18.34 35.80 6.71
N ASN A 93 19.46 36.43 6.39
CA ASN A 93 20.19 37.29 7.32
C ASN A 93 19.89 38.76 6.99
N GLN A 94 19.96 39.65 8.00
CA GLN A 94 19.57 41.08 7.87
C GLN A 94 20.29 41.87 6.75
N ARG A 95 21.33 41.33 6.12
CA ARG A 95 22.06 41.95 4.99
C ARG A 95 22.09 41.11 3.70
N GLU A 96 21.80 39.82 3.74
CA GLU A 96 21.86 38.93 2.57
C GLU A 96 20.85 37.78 2.65
N LYS A 97 20.23 37.44 1.52
CA LYS A 97 19.46 36.20 1.34
C LYS A 97 20.34 35.17 0.65
N SER A 98 20.66 34.07 1.31
CA SER A 98 21.27 32.90 0.65
C SER A 98 20.22 31.82 0.43
N THR A 99 20.19 31.23 -0.77
CA THR A 99 19.30 30.13 -1.12
C THR A 99 20.16 28.93 -1.46
N SER A 100 20.13 27.89 -0.63
CA SER A 100 20.78 26.61 -0.92
C SER A 100 19.72 25.62 -1.39
N ILE A 101 19.93 25.04 -2.57
CA ILE A 101 19.06 24.00 -3.14
C ILE A 101 19.78 22.67 -2.95
N SER A 102 19.24 21.79 -2.11
CA SER A 102 19.73 20.42 -1.95
C SER A 102 18.67 19.41 -2.39
N THR A 103 19.10 18.29 -2.95
CA THR A 103 18.21 17.19 -3.36
C THR A 103 18.43 16.00 -2.44
N GLN A 104 17.37 15.48 -1.83
CA GLN A 104 17.39 14.25 -1.05
C GLN A 104 16.29 13.30 -1.53
N MET A 105 16.52 12.00 -1.39
CA MET A 105 15.51 10.98 -1.65
C MET A 105 14.59 10.89 -0.42
N ASP A 106 13.38 11.42 -0.52
CA ASP A 106 12.38 11.41 0.55
C ASP A 106 11.18 10.55 0.14
N SER A 107 10.42 10.05 1.12
CA SER A 107 9.23 9.23 0.83
C SER A 107 8.22 9.98 -0.04
N LEU A 108 7.60 9.28 -1.00
CA LEU A 108 6.53 9.85 -1.83
C LEU A 108 5.29 10.20 -0.98
N ILE A 109 5.01 9.38 0.02
CA ILE A 109 3.85 9.51 0.91
C ILE A 109 4.31 10.04 2.27
N PRO A 110 3.61 11.04 2.86
CA PRO A 110 3.96 11.67 4.14
C PRO A 110 3.95 10.72 5.34
#